data_AF-A0A8S3I8S4-F1
#
_entry.id   AF-A0A8S3I8S4-F1
#
_cell.length_a   1.000
_cell.length_b   1.000
_cell.length_c   1.000
_cell.angle_alpha   90.00
_cell.angle_beta   90.00
_cell.angle_gamma   90.00
#
_symmetry.space_group_name_H-M   'P 1'
#
loop_
_entity.id
_entity.type
_entity.pdbx_description
1 polymer ?
#
loop_
_entity_poly.entity_id
_entity_poly.type
_entity_poly.pdbx_seq_one_letter_code
_entity_poly.pdbx_strand_id
1 'polypeptide(L)'
;MTFFLQSTPNLRHLDINMRYNLIHGDHWEHIIRSYLQKLKIFRLKMKVFSRNKQLIKEVAENLLDSFRSSFWISERQWFVRCFIGESVISLNTLSNKADPYETISGLCKYTCSDDNYRKYYNSVTVISDITFFNRPIPSNIYLSNIIHLHIRLPVNDRFWSIVPNLNKLKTLTLVYYNDMFESELQAILDRAPHLTTLTIRQNASL
;
A
#
# COMPACT_ATOMS: atom_id res chain seq x y z
N MET A 1 -18.01 -17.05 -3.91
CA MET A 1 -17.97 -15.96 -2.90
C MET A 1 -19.37 -15.49 -2.53
N THR A 2 -20.24 -15.22 -3.51
CA THR A 2 -21.63 -14.80 -3.32
C THR A 2 -22.47 -15.68 -2.41
N PHE A 3 -22.38 -17.01 -2.55
CA PHE A 3 -23.15 -17.96 -1.73
C PHE A 3 -22.88 -17.84 -0.21
N PHE A 4 -21.63 -17.57 0.19
CA PHE A 4 -21.28 -17.38 1.60
C PHE A 4 -21.83 -16.07 2.17
N LEU A 5 -21.80 -14.99 1.39
CA LEU A 5 -22.27 -13.68 1.81
C LEU A 5 -23.80 -13.64 1.96
N GLN A 6 -24.53 -14.40 1.13
CA GLN A 6 -25.98 -14.59 1.25
C GLN A 6 -26.41 -15.14 2.61
N SER A 7 -25.60 -16.02 3.20
CA SER A 7 -25.92 -16.66 4.49
C SER A 7 -25.58 -15.80 5.71
N THR A 8 -25.09 -14.57 5.52
CA THR A 8 -24.62 -13.70 6.61
C THR A 8 -25.25 -12.29 6.57
N PRO A 9 -26.60 -12.16 6.53
CA PRO A 9 -27.27 -10.87 6.32
C PRO A 9 -27.07 -9.84 7.44
N ASN A 10 -26.63 -10.29 8.61
CA ASN A 10 -26.35 -9.43 9.76
C ASN A 10 -24.89 -8.96 9.84
N LEU A 11 -24.06 -9.29 8.85
CA LEU A 11 -22.64 -8.92 8.84
C LEU A 11 -22.49 -7.39 8.86
N ARG A 12 -21.74 -6.89 9.85
CA ARG A 12 -21.46 -5.45 10.02
C ARG A 12 -20.06 -5.05 9.56
N HIS A 13 -19.15 -6.01 9.48
CA HIS A 13 -17.76 -5.80 9.09
C HIS A 13 -17.36 -6.87 8.08
N LEU A 14 -16.78 -6.44 6.97
CA LEU A 14 -16.28 -7.32 5.93
C LEU A 14 -14.88 -6.87 5.54
N ASP A 15 -13.92 -7.75 5.72
CA ASP A 15 -12.53 -7.57 5.29
C ASP A 15 -12.22 -8.60 4.21
N ILE A 16 -11.80 -8.13 3.04
CA ILE A 16 -11.56 -8.94 1.87
C ILE A 16 -10.16 -8.65 1.36
N ASN A 17 -9.36 -9.70 1.31
CA ASN A 17 -8.04 -9.69 0.70
C ASN A 17 -8.02 -10.70 -0.44
N MET A 18 -8.14 -10.23 -1.67
CA MET A 18 -8.13 -11.04 -2.88
C MET A 18 -6.84 -10.84 -3.66
N ARG A 19 -6.30 -11.97 -4.14
CA ARG A 19 -5.23 -12.01 -5.13
C ARG A 19 -5.78 -12.65 -6.40
N TYR A 20 -5.23 -12.24 -7.55
CA TYR A 20 -5.50 -12.78 -8.89
C TYR A 20 -6.88 -12.48 -9.47
N ASN A 21 -7.85 -12.04 -8.67
CA ASN A 21 -9.19 -11.69 -9.12
C ASN A 21 -9.51 -10.22 -8.81
N LEU A 22 -10.05 -9.53 -9.81
CA LEU A 22 -10.64 -8.22 -9.65
C LEU A 22 -12.16 -8.35 -9.77
N ILE A 23 -12.88 -7.78 -8.81
CA ILE A 23 -14.33 -7.67 -8.86
C ILE A 23 -14.65 -6.18 -8.97
N HIS A 24 -15.41 -5.82 -9.99
CA HIS A 24 -15.82 -4.45 -10.22
C HIS A 24 -16.77 -3.94 -9.12
N GLY A 25 -16.79 -2.63 -8.91
CA GLY A 25 -17.58 -1.97 -7.88
C GLY A 25 -19.08 -2.13 -8.07
N ASP A 26 -19.57 -2.30 -9.30
CA ASP A 26 -20.97 -2.61 -9.59
C ASP A 26 -21.40 -3.99 -9.04
N HIS A 27 -20.54 -5.00 -9.19
CA HIS A 27 -20.76 -6.33 -8.64
C HIS A 27 -20.71 -6.33 -7.12
N TRP A 28 -19.74 -5.63 -6.53
CA TRP A 28 -19.68 -5.44 -5.09
C TRP A 28 -20.91 -4.71 -4.56
N GLU A 29 -21.35 -3.64 -5.24
CA GLU A 29 -22.55 -2.91 -4.91
C GLU A 29 -23.78 -3.83 -4.92
N HIS A 30 -23.96 -4.62 -5.98
CA HIS A 30 -25.04 -5.58 -6.09
C HIS A 30 -25.04 -6.58 -4.92
N ILE A 31 -23.87 -7.14 -4.58
CA ILE A 31 -23.71 -8.06 -3.44
C ILE A 31 -24.11 -7.39 -2.13
N ILE A 32 -23.63 -6.18 -1.87
CA ILE A 32 -23.87 -5.48 -0.61
C ILE A 32 -25.34 -5.09 -0.47
N ARG A 33 -25.96 -4.55 -1.53
CA ARG A 33 -27.38 -4.19 -1.53
C ARG A 33 -28.29 -5.41 -1.33
N SER A 34 -27.96 -6.51 -1.99
CA SER A 34 -28.81 -7.70 -1.98
C SER A 34 -28.68 -8.49 -0.68
N TYR A 35 -27.47 -8.57 -0.11
CA TYR A 35 -27.19 -9.55 0.95
C TYR A 35 -26.62 -8.94 2.23
N LEU A 36 -25.98 -7.77 2.19
CA LEU A 36 -25.22 -7.22 3.32
C LEU A 36 -25.70 -5.81 3.73
N GLN A 37 -27.02 -5.63 3.83
CA GLN A 37 -27.62 -4.32 4.09
C GLN A 37 -27.15 -3.68 5.41
N LYS A 38 -26.81 -4.50 6.42
CA LYS A 38 -26.31 -4.06 7.73
C LYS A 38 -24.80 -3.80 7.76
N LEU A 39 -24.10 -3.91 6.63
CA LEU A 39 -22.66 -3.70 6.54
C LEU A 39 -22.31 -2.24 6.82
N LYS A 40 -21.43 -2.01 7.80
CA LYS A 40 -20.97 -0.68 8.21
C LYS A 40 -19.51 -0.43 7.82
N ILE A 41 -18.70 -1.47 7.86
CA ILE A 41 -17.28 -1.41 7.53
C ILE A 41 -17.01 -2.38 6.40
N PHE A 42 -16.54 -1.84 5.28
CA PHE A 42 -16.06 -2.60 4.15
C PHE A 42 -14.59 -2.28 3.93
N ARG A 43 -13.74 -3.30 4.06
CA ARG A 43 -12.32 -3.24 3.77
C ARG A 43 -12.03 -4.16 2.62
N LEU A 44 -11.58 -3.58 1.52
CA LEU A 44 -11.26 -4.31 0.31
C LEU A 44 -9.79 -4.08 -0.02
N LYS A 45 -9.10 -5.18 -0.29
CA LYS A 45 -7.76 -5.23 -0.86
C LYS A 45 -7.77 -6.24 -1.99
N MET A 46 -7.59 -5.77 -3.22
CA MET A 46 -7.51 -6.61 -4.40
C MET A 46 -6.20 -6.39 -5.11
N LYS A 47 -5.54 -7.46 -5.56
CA LYS A 47 -4.29 -7.38 -6.30
C LYS A 47 -4.30 -8.36 -7.47
N VAL A 48 -4.02 -7.88 -8.67
CA VAL A 48 -3.85 -8.74 -9.87
C VAL A 48 -2.51 -8.45 -10.52
N PHE A 49 -1.89 -9.49 -11.07
CA PHE A 49 -0.64 -9.38 -11.82
C PHE A 49 -0.92 -9.63 -13.29
N SER A 50 -0.32 -8.82 -14.16
CA SER A 50 -0.39 -9.00 -15.61
C SER A 50 0.96 -8.69 -16.24
N ARG A 51 1.30 -9.42 -17.30
CA ARG A 51 2.50 -9.15 -18.10
C ARG A 51 2.24 -8.12 -19.21
N ASN A 52 0.98 -7.79 -19.48
CA ASN A 52 0.59 -6.83 -20.53
C ASN A 52 0.44 -5.43 -19.94
N LYS A 53 1.46 -4.58 -20.16
CA LYS A 53 1.54 -3.20 -19.64
C LYS A 53 0.44 -2.28 -20.17
N GLN A 54 0.01 -2.46 -21.43
CA GLN A 54 -1.03 -1.63 -22.05
C GLN A 54 -2.39 -1.91 -21.39
N LEU A 55 -2.72 -3.20 -21.27
CA LEU A 55 -3.97 -3.67 -20.68
C LEU A 55 -4.10 -3.27 -19.21
N ILE A 56 -2.99 -3.17 -18.48
CA ILE A 56 -2.99 -2.80 -17.06
C ILE A 56 -3.62 -1.43 -16.80
N LYS A 57 -3.31 -0.43 -17.62
CA LYS A 57 -3.84 0.94 -17.41
C LYS A 57 -5.34 0.99 -17.64
N GLU A 58 -5.80 0.42 -18.75
CA GLU A 58 -7.23 0.38 -19.11
C GLU A 58 -8.04 -0.41 -18.08
N VAL A 59 -7.57 -1.60 -17.68
CA VAL A 59 -8.23 -2.41 -16.64
C VAL A 59 -8.29 -1.66 -15.31
N ALA A 60 -7.22 -0.95 -14.94
CA ALA A 60 -7.21 -0.18 -13.69
C ALA A 60 -8.17 1.01 -13.73
N GLU A 61 -8.33 1.66 -14.89
CA GLU A 61 -9.27 2.77 -15.09
C GLU A 61 -10.72 2.29 -15.01
N ASN A 62 -11.06 1.26 -15.78
CA ASN A 62 -12.39 0.65 -15.76
C ASN A 62 -12.74 0.12 -14.36
N LEU A 63 -11.77 -0.51 -13.68
CA LEU A 63 -11.94 -0.96 -12.31
C LEU A 63 -12.23 0.22 -11.39
N LEU A 64 -11.42 1.29 -11.43
CA LEU A 64 -11.63 2.44 -10.55
C LEU A 64 -12.97 3.14 -10.82
N ASP A 65 -13.35 3.30 -12.08
CA ASP A 65 -14.59 3.97 -12.48
C ASP A 65 -15.82 3.21 -11.97
N SER A 66 -15.76 1.88 -11.89
CA SER A 66 -16.82 1.07 -11.29
C SER A 66 -17.06 1.33 -9.80
N PHE A 67 -16.12 1.99 -9.08
CA PHE A 67 -16.27 2.42 -7.69
C PHE A 67 -16.65 3.91 -7.55
N ARG A 68 -17.06 4.58 -8.63
CA ARG A 68 -17.47 6.00 -8.61
C ARG A 68 -18.99 6.21 -8.56
N SER A 69 -19.79 5.15 -8.44
CA SER A 69 -21.25 5.29 -8.31
C SER A 69 -21.62 6.06 -7.03
N SER A 70 -22.82 6.64 -7.01
CA SER A 70 -23.36 7.36 -5.83
C SER A 70 -23.46 6.46 -4.60
N PHE A 71 -23.60 5.14 -4.78
CA PHE A 71 -23.53 4.16 -3.69
C PHE A 71 -22.19 4.23 -2.95
N TRP A 72 -21.07 4.20 -3.67
CA TRP A 72 -19.74 4.22 -3.08
C TRP A 72 -19.42 5.57 -2.44
N ILE A 73 -19.72 6.66 -3.16
CA ILE A 73 -19.28 8.01 -2.82
C ILE A 73 -20.20 8.67 -1.79
N SER A 74 -21.51 8.64 -2.02
CA SER A 74 -22.49 9.42 -1.24
C SER A 74 -23.18 8.57 -0.19
N GLU A 75 -23.65 7.37 -0.54
CA GLU A 75 -24.42 6.51 0.38
C GLU A 75 -23.51 5.87 1.45
N ARG A 76 -22.41 5.25 1.02
CA ARG A 76 -21.53 4.47 1.91
C ARG A 76 -20.27 5.20 2.33
N GLN A 77 -19.85 6.19 1.55
CA GLN A 77 -18.57 6.91 1.74
C GLN A 77 -17.37 5.95 1.85
N TRP A 78 -17.44 4.83 1.13
CA TRP A 78 -16.36 3.84 1.04
C TRP A 78 -15.54 4.15 -0.20
N PHE A 79 -14.59 5.05 -0.03
CA PHE A 79 -13.67 5.44 -1.10
C PHE A 79 -12.63 4.35 -1.35
N VAL A 80 -12.11 4.32 -2.57
CA VAL A 80 -11.06 3.39 -2.97
C VAL A 80 -9.89 4.13 -3.59
N ARG A 81 -8.74 3.47 -3.56
CA ARG A 81 -7.49 3.89 -4.17
C ARG A 81 -6.96 2.77 -5.05
N CYS A 82 -6.56 3.13 -6.25
CA CYS A 82 -5.97 2.20 -7.21
C CYS A 82 -4.51 2.57 -7.46
N PHE A 83 -3.62 1.61 -7.26
CA PHE A 83 -2.20 1.69 -7.56
C PHE A 83 -1.91 0.86 -8.81
N ILE A 84 -1.20 1.48 -9.75
CA ILE A 84 -0.84 0.87 -11.04
C ILE A 84 0.68 0.80 -11.13
N GLY A 85 1.23 -0.38 -10.83
CA GLY A 85 2.64 -0.69 -11.04
C GLY A 85 2.92 -1.25 -12.44
N GLU A 86 4.17 -1.64 -12.70
CA GLU A 86 4.57 -2.13 -14.03
C GLU A 86 3.85 -3.41 -14.47
N SER A 87 3.56 -4.31 -13.53
CA SER A 87 2.97 -5.61 -13.79
C SER A 87 1.83 -5.93 -12.83
N VAL A 88 1.33 -4.92 -12.12
CA VAL A 88 0.41 -5.12 -11.00
C VAL A 88 -0.59 -3.98 -10.86
N ILE A 89 -1.84 -4.35 -10.62
CA ILE A 89 -2.89 -3.44 -10.19
C ILE A 89 -3.24 -3.81 -8.76
N SER A 90 -3.30 -2.81 -7.87
CA SER A 90 -3.76 -2.97 -6.50
C SER A 90 -4.90 -1.98 -6.23
N LEU A 91 -6.05 -2.46 -5.77
CA LEU A 91 -7.16 -1.62 -5.35
C LEU A 91 -7.44 -1.82 -3.87
N ASN A 92 -7.51 -0.73 -3.12
CA ASN A 92 -7.73 -0.76 -1.68
C ASN A 92 -8.79 0.25 -1.28
N THR A 93 -9.68 -0.10 -0.35
CA THR A 93 -10.52 0.90 0.35
C THR A 93 -9.64 1.84 1.15
N LEU A 94 -9.97 3.14 1.14
CA LEU A 94 -9.26 4.13 1.96
C LEU A 94 -9.41 3.79 3.43
N SER A 95 -8.33 3.29 4.01
CA SER A 95 -8.16 3.10 5.44
C SER A 95 -7.14 4.13 5.92
N ASN A 96 -7.34 4.68 7.11
CA ASN A 96 -6.34 5.56 7.76
C ASN A 96 -5.02 4.84 8.08
N LYS A 97 -4.93 3.52 7.83
CA LYS A 97 -3.70 2.73 7.96
C LYS A 97 -3.16 2.44 6.57
N ALA A 98 -1.99 3.01 6.26
CA ALA A 98 -1.21 2.59 5.12
C ALA A 98 -0.83 1.11 5.29
N ASP A 99 -1.01 0.29 4.26
CA ASP A 99 -0.61 -1.09 4.34
C ASP A 99 0.93 -1.18 4.24
N PRO A 100 1.61 -1.78 5.23
CA PRO A 100 3.07 -1.88 5.28
C PRO A 100 3.68 -2.63 4.08
N TYR A 101 2.88 -3.41 3.36
CA TYR A 101 3.27 -4.23 2.21
C TYR A 101 2.75 -3.66 0.88
N GLU A 102 2.13 -2.48 0.88
CA GLU A 102 1.72 -1.84 -0.37
C GLU A 102 2.94 -1.38 -1.15
N THR A 103 3.17 -2.10 -2.24
CA THR A 103 4.16 -1.86 -3.27
C THR A 103 3.87 -0.50 -3.90
N ILE A 104 4.47 0.58 -3.38
CA ILE A 104 4.33 1.89 -4.01
C ILE A 104 5.18 1.91 -5.27
N SER A 105 4.52 1.73 -6.41
CA SER A 105 5.11 1.92 -7.73
C SER A 105 4.01 2.43 -8.66
N GLY A 106 4.23 3.61 -9.23
CA GLY A 106 3.45 4.13 -10.36
C GLY A 106 2.34 5.12 -10.04
N LEU A 107 1.35 5.16 -10.94
CA LEU A 107 0.24 6.11 -10.93
C LEU A 107 -0.78 5.70 -9.86
N CYS A 108 -1.18 6.66 -9.03
CA CYS A 108 -2.21 6.45 -8.03
C CYS A 108 -3.45 7.28 -8.39
N LYS A 109 -4.61 6.64 -8.45
CA LYS A 109 -5.90 7.29 -8.68
C LYS A 109 -6.85 7.00 -7.53
N TYR A 110 -7.75 7.94 -7.27
CA TYR A 110 -8.60 7.97 -6.08
C TYR A 110 -10.05 8.24 -6.49
N THR A 111 -11.00 7.79 -5.67
CA THR A 111 -12.39 8.23 -5.77
C THR A 111 -12.74 9.36 -4.80
N CYS A 112 -11.91 9.59 -3.77
CA CYS A 112 -12.04 10.75 -2.88
C CYS A 112 -11.30 11.97 -3.46
N SER A 113 -12.00 13.09 -3.63
CA SER A 113 -11.42 14.35 -4.14
C SER A 113 -10.36 14.96 -3.21
N ASP A 114 -10.50 14.73 -1.91
CA ASP A 114 -9.61 15.28 -0.90
C ASP A 114 -8.36 14.42 -0.67
N ASP A 115 -8.35 13.19 -1.19
CA ASP A 115 -7.20 12.31 -1.08
C ASP A 115 -6.17 12.63 -2.16
N ASN A 116 -4.90 12.56 -1.79
CA ASN A 116 -3.81 12.79 -2.72
C ASN A 116 -2.56 12.01 -2.30
N TYR A 117 -1.62 11.91 -3.23
CA TYR A 117 -0.39 11.16 -3.04
C TYR A 117 0.37 11.65 -1.79
N ARG A 118 0.41 12.96 -1.51
CA ARG A 118 1.10 13.53 -0.34
C ARG A 118 0.46 13.09 0.97
N LYS A 119 -0.87 13.12 1.08
CA LYS A 119 -1.61 12.63 2.27
C LYS A 119 -1.32 11.15 2.52
N TYR A 120 -1.28 10.33 1.45
CA TYR A 120 -0.94 8.92 1.57
C TYR A 120 0.48 8.71 2.09
N TYR A 121 1.49 9.31 1.46
CA TYR A 121 2.88 9.14 1.90
C TYR A 121 3.11 9.65 3.33
N ASN A 122 2.42 10.72 3.73
CA ASN A 122 2.45 11.21 5.12
C ASN A 122 1.85 10.22 6.12
N SER A 123 0.97 9.31 5.71
CA SER A 123 0.39 8.27 6.59
C SER A 123 1.19 6.97 6.59
N VAL A 124 2.19 6.82 5.71
CA VAL A 124 3.09 5.67 5.71
C VAL A 124 3.93 5.70 6.98
N THR A 125 3.77 4.66 7.80
CA THR A 125 4.54 4.45 9.03
C THR A 125 5.41 3.20 8.97
N VAL A 126 5.24 2.38 7.94
CA VAL A 126 5.96 1.11 7.79
C VAL A 126 6.37 0.93 6.34
N ILE A 127 7.64 0.57 6.14
CA ILE A 127 8.16 0.09 4.85
C ILE A 127 8.74 -1.29 5.12
N SER A 128 8.14 -2.32 4.55
CA SER A 128 8.58 -3.72 4.70
C SER A 128 9.25 -4.30 3.45
N ASP A 129 9.14 -3.62 2.32
CA ASP A 129 9.65 -4.05 1.02
C ASP A 129 11.05 -3.47 0.79
N ILE A 130 12.06 -4.34 0.80
CA ILE A 130 13.48 -3.95 0.62
C ILE A 130 13.77 -3.30 -0.73
N THR A 131 12.89 -3.47 -1.71
CA THR A 131 13.02 -2.87 -3.05
C THR A 131 12.31 -1.54 -3.19
N PHE A 132 11.68 -1.04 -2.13
CA PHE A 132 10.88 0.19 -2.12
C PHE A 132 11.64 1.38 -2.71
N PHE A 133 12.85 1.66 -2.22
CA PHE A 133 13.67 2.81 -2.65
C PHE A 133 14.31 2.64 -4.03
N ASN A 134 14.20 1.47 -4.65
CA ASN A 134 14.67 1.26 -6.02
C ASN A 134 13.62 1.71 -7.06
N ARG A 135 12.40 2.04 -6.61
CA ARG A 135 11.28 2.42 -7.47
C ARG A 135 11.26 3.94 -7.70
N PRO A 136 10.63 4.40 -8.79
CA PRO A 136 10.39 5.83 -8.99
C PRO A 136 9.42 6.35 -7.90
N ILE A 137 9.93 7.25 -7.06
CA ILE A 137 9.17 7.98 -6.04
C ILE A 137 9.22 9.46 -6.43
N PRO A 138 8.09 10.21 -6.37
CA PRO A 138 8.10 11.64 -6.69
C PRO A 138 9.07 12.41 -5.78
N SER A 139 9.83 13.34 -6.35
CA SER A 139 10.90 14.07 -5.64
C SER A 139 10.41 14.96 -4.50
N ASN A 140 9.11 15.22 -4.42
CA ASN A 140 8.49 16.05 -3.37
C ASN A 140 7.91 15.22 -2.21
N ILE A 141 8.22 13.93 -2.14
CA ILE A 141 7.78 13.03 -1.09
C ILE A 141 8.84 12.87 -0.01
N TYR A 142 8.40 13.11 1.23
CA TYR A 142 9.21 12.97 2.43
C TYR A 142 8.48 12.07 3.43
N LEU A 143 9.11 10.98 3.84
CA LEU A 143 8.52 9.99 4.75
C LEU A 143 9.01 10.24 6.18
N SER A 144 8.45 11.27 6.82
CA SER A 144 8.84 11.68 8.18
C SER A 144 8.21 10.88 9.31
N ASN A 145 7.25 9.99 9.00
CA ASN A 145 6.47 9.25 9.99
C ASN A 145 6.83 7.75 10.06
N ILE A 146 7.94 7.33 9.48
CA ILE A 146 8.36 5.93 9.49
C ILE A 146 8.71 5.47 10.92
N ILE A 147 8.04 4.43 11.37
CA ILE A 147 8.21 3.74 12.65
C ILE A 147 8.92 2.40 12.45
N HIS A 148 8.61 1.68 11.37
CA HIS A 148 9.23 0.40 11.03
C HIS A 148 9.81 0.45 9.62
N LEU A 149 11.10 0.15 9.49
CA LEU A 149 11.83 0.24 8.23
C LEU A 149 12.55 -1.08 7.93
N HIS A 150 12.34 -1.63 6.75
CA HIS A 150 13.04 -2.78 6.20
C HIS A 150 13.73 -2.38 4.91
N ILE A 151 15.05 -2.37 4.90
CA ILE A 151 15.85 -1.90 3.76
C ILE A 151 17.01 -2.84 3.45
N ARG A 152 17.51 -2.71 2.23
CA ARG A 152 18.72 -3.36 1.76
C ARG A 152 19.87 -2.35 1.76
N LEU A 153 21.05 -2.79 2.21
CA LEU A 153 22.30 -2.04 2.04
C LEU A 153 23.05 -2.51 0.77
N PRO A 154 23.77 -1.59 0.08
CA PRO A 154 23.88 -0.16 0.39
C PRO A 154 22.59 0.60 0.02
N VAL A 155 22.30 1.70 0.73
CA VAL A 155 21.20 2.60 0.36
C VAL A 155 21.62 3.51 -0.80
N ASN A 156 20.70 3.78 -1.72
CA ASN A 156 20.97 4.73 -2.81
C ASN A 156 20.80 6.19 -2.35
N ASP A 157 21.34 7.15 -3.10
CA ASP A 157 21.26 8.59 -2.76
C ASP A 157 19.82 9.11 -2.58
N ARG A 158 18.84 8.47 -3.22
CA ARG A 158 17.42 8.85 -3.08
C ARG A 158 16.86 8.47 -1.71
N PHE A 159 17.45 7.50 -1.02
CA PHE A 159 17.02 7.13 0.33
C PHE A 159 17.05 8.35 1.26
N TRP A 160 18.15 9.11 1.24
CA TRP A 160 18.32 10.27 2.10
C TRP A 160 17.47 11.47 1.70
N SER A 161 17.11 11.61 0.42
CA SER A 161 16.18 12.66 0.01
C SER A 161 14.73 12.36 0.43
N ILE A 162 14.34 11.08 0.46
CA ILE A 162 12.98 10.64 0.81
C ILE A 162 12.82 10.51 2.33
N VAL A 163 13.86 10.04 3.02
CA VAL A 163 13.85 9.80 4.48
C VAL A 163 15.03 10.53 5.13
N PRO A 164 15.03 11.88 5.12
CA PRO A 164 16.18 12.65 5.62
C PRO A 164 16.38 12.52 7.13
N ASN A 165 15.35 12.09 7.86
CA ASN A 165 15.36 11.98 9.31
C ASN A 165 14.54 10.76 9.77
N LEU A 166 15.05 10.01 10.75
CA LEU A 166 14.46 8.78 11.29
C LEU A 166 14.06 8.93 12.77
N ASN A 167 13.72 10.14 13.23
CA ASN A 167 13.34 10.45 14.62
C ASN A 167 12.14 9.65 15.14
N LYS A 168 11.30 9.10 14.26
CA LYS A 168 10.16 8.26 14.69
C LYS A 168 10.43 6.76 14.57
N LEU A 169 11.60 6.40 14.04
CA LEU A 169 11.96 5.01 13.78
C LEU A 169 12.17 4.26 15.09
N LYS A 170 11.42 3.17 15.27
CA LYS A 170 11.52 2.27 16.43
C LYS A 170 12.09 0.91 16.05
N THR A 171 11.85 0.46 14.82
CA THR A 171 12.32 -0.84 14.33
C THR A 171 13.01 -0.70 12.99
N LEU A 172 14.23 -1.23 12.90
CA LEU A 172 15.03 -1.28 11.69
C LEU A 172 15.39 -2.75 11.39
N THR A 173 15.03 -3.21 10.20
CA THR A 173 15.51 -4.48 9.63
C THR A 173 16.41 -4.17 8.44
N LEU A 174 17.63 -4.68 8.46
CA LEU A 174 18.63 -4.49 7.41
C LEU A 174 18.95 -5.82 6.75
N VAL A 175 19.05 -5.80 5.43
CA VAL A 175 19.51 -6.93 4.62
C VAL A 175 20.76 -6.53 3.85
N TYR A 176 21.81 -7.35 3.90
CA TYR A 176 23.04 -7.16 3.12
C TYR A 176 23.53 -8.49 2.54
N TYR A 177 24.38 -8.44 1.51
CA TYR A 177 24.82 -9.61 0.74
C TYR A 177 26.29 -9.96 0.97
N ASN A 178 27.18 -9.00 0.77
CA ASN A 178 28.62 -9.22 0.82
C ASN A 178 29.20 -8.60 2.11
N ASP A 179 29.60 -7.34 2.01
CA ASP A 179 30.25 -6.62 3.09
C ASP A 179 29.25 -5.84 3.94
N MET A 180 29.57 -5.70 5.22
CA MET A 180 28.81 -4.84 6.11
C MET A 180 29.19 -3.39 5.79
N PHE A 181 28.22 -2.61 5.31
CA PHE A 181 28.40 -1.18 5.04
C PHE A 181 28.37 -0.40 6.36
N GLU A 182 29.42 -0.54 7.18
CA GLU A 182 29.49 0.01 8.54
C GLU A 182 29.24 1.51 8.57
N SER A 183 29.81 2.27 7.62
CA SER A 183 29.62 3.71 7.53
C SER A 183 28.17 4.10 7.23
N GLU A 184 27.48 3.36 6.37
CA GLU A 184 26.06 3.59 6.06
C GLU A 184 25.16 3.16 7.23
N LEU A 185 25.47 2.03 7.87
CA LEU A 185 24.79 1.59 9.07
C LEU A 185 24.89 2.67 10.15
N GLN A 186 26.11 3.18 10.40
CA GLN A 186 26.32 4.24 11.37
C GLN A 186 25.53 5.51 10.99
N ALA A 187 25.55 5.91 9.72
CA ALA A 187 24.78 7.06 9.24
C ALA A 187 23.25 6.91 9.46
N ILE A 188 22.72 5.69 9.37
CA ILE A 188 21.31 5.40 9.69
C ILE A 188 21.07 5.48 11.20
N LEU A 189 21.94 4.88 12.01
CA LEU A 189 21.81 4.87 13.46
C LEU A 189 21.90 6.29 14.04
N ASP A 190 22.81 7.13 13.53
CA ASP A 190 22.96 8.54 13.94
C ASP A 190 21.69 9.37 13.70
N ARG A 191 20.85 8.95 12.73
CA ARG A 191 19.59 9.63 12.38
C ARG A 191 18.37 8.99 13.05
N ALA A 192 18.53 7.89 13.79
CA ALA A 192 17.46 7.12 14.42
C ALA A 192 17.60 7.07 15.95
N PRO A 193 17.53 8.22 16.65
CA PRO A 193 17.82 8.31 18.10
C PRO A 193 16.85 7.52 18.99
N HIS A 194 15.71 7.09 18.45
CA HIS A 194 14.67 6.36 19.18
C HIS A 194 14.55 4.90 18.75
N LEU A 195 15.56 4.36 18.07
CA LEU A 195 15.58 2.98 17.63
C LEU A 195 15.60 2.02 18.83
N THR A 196 14.60 1.15 18.91
CA THR A 196 14.46 0.15 19.99
C THR A 196 14.74 -1.27 19.53
N THR A 197 14.62 -1.53 18.23
CA THR A 197 14.81 -2.86 17.65
C THR A 197 15.66 -2.75 16.39
N LEU A 198 16.81 -3.42 16.39
CA LEU A 198 17.67 -3.58 15.23
C LEU A 198 17.73 -5.07 14.87
N THR A 199 17.46 -5.38 13.60
CA THR A 199 17.61 -6.72 13.04
C THR A 199 18.51 -6.64 11.84
N ILE A 200 19.59 -7.42 11.84
CA ILE A 200 20.56 -7.48 10.74
C ILE A 200 20.49 -8.88 10.14
N ARG A 201 20.30 -8.97 8.83
CA ARG A 201 20.20 -10.22 8.09
C ARG A 201 21.22 -10.22 6.96
N GLN A 202 22.08 -11.22 6.93
CA GLN A 202 22.89 -11.51 5.76
C GLN A 202 22.09 -12.44 4.85
N ASN A 203 21.95 -12.10 3.57
CA ASN A 203 21.29 -12.94 2.59
C ASN A 203 22.34 -13.55 1.67
N ALA A 204 22.51 -14.86 1.72
CA ALA A 204 23.57 -15.59 1.02
C ALA A 204 23.31 -15.83 -0.48
N SER A 205 22.28 -15.19 -1.07
CA SER A 205 21.80 -15.53 -2.41
C SER A 205 22.27 -14.52 -3.48
N LEU A 206 23.21 -14.94 -4.32
CA LEU A 206 23.44 -14.44 -5.69
C LEU A 206 22.24 -14.76 -6.59
#